data_AF-A0A968XTZ6-F1
#
_entry.id   AF-A0A968XTZ6-F1
#
_cell.length_a   1.000
_cell.length_b   1.000
_cell.length_c   1.000
_cell.angle_alpha   90.00
_cell.angle_beta   90.00
_cell.angle_gamma   90.00
#
_symmetry.space_group_name_H-M   'P 1'
#
loop_
_entity.id
_entity.type
_entity.pdbx_description
1 polymer ?
#
loop_
_entity_poly.entity_id
_entity_poly.type
_entity_poly.pdbx_seq_one_letter_code
_entity_poly.pdbx_strand_id
1 'polypeptide(L)'
;MTNLPTAERIGTLPGRIGASGLNGLGDTAQSGTANRLLFSLSSPETGTELGISDRTPDGTVLFVDIFPNSSGQSPNSASPDRFTPFKGAMFFQARSPLGSDVWFTDGTAEGSQILTDLVPGSQLVVTSPLEVLGDRLLFETYPARNRPAPALGQRRHR
;
A
#
# COMPACT_ATOMS: atom_id res chain seq x y z
N MET A 1 19.58 40.22 -0.73
CA MET A 1 19.18 39.12 0.17
C MET A 1 17.91 38.51 -0.41
N THR A 2 17.84 37.20 -0.34
CA THR A 2 17.06 36.28 -1.18
C THR A 2 15.56 36.30 -0.88
N ASN A 3 14.77 35.97 -1.91
CA ASN A 3 13.32 35.80 -1.92
C ASN A 3 12.77 34.93 -0.78
N LEU A 4 11.50 35.18 -0.43
CA LEU A 4 10.50 34.11 -0.30
C LEU A 4 9.21 34.58 -0.99
N PRO A 5 8.70 33.87 -2.02
CA PRO A 5 7.37 34.10 -2.54
C PRO A 5 6.33 33.54 -1.55
N THR A 6 5.30 34.33 -1.32
CA THR A 6 4.06 33.98 -0.63
C THR A 6 3.44 32.74 -1.28
N ALA A 7 3.39 31.62 -0.57
CA ALA A 7 2.58 30.48 -0.99
C ALA A 7 1.12 30.81 -0.66
N GLU A 8 0.35 31.03 -1.71
CA GLU A 8 -1.09 31.23 -1.64
C GLU A 8 -1.80 29.97 -1.13
N ARG A 9 -2.83 30.24 -0.33
CA ARG A 9 -3.83 29.31 0.19
C ARG A 9 -4.51 28.55 -0.95
N ILE A 10 -4.25 27.25 -1.08
CA ILE A 10 -5.09 26.36 -1.89
C ILE A 10 -6.22 25.84 -0.99
N GLY A 11 -7.41 26.39 -1.20
CA GLY A 11 -8.73 25.79 -0.92
C GLY A 11 -8.94 25.06 0.41
N THR A 12 -9.63 25.70 1.35
CA THR A 12 -10.51 25.00 2.30
C THR A 12 -11.48 24.11 1.53
N LEU A 13 -11.38 22.79 1.66
CA LEU A 13 -12.50 21.90 1.32
C LEU A 13 -13.57 22.05 2.40
N PRO A 14 -14.79 22.53 2.07
CA PRO A 14 -15.90 22.54 3.01
C PRO A 14 -16.49 21.12 3.04
N GLY A 15 -16.30 20.41 4.14
CA GLY A 15 -16.92 19.10 4.29
C GLY A 15 -16.41 18.39 5.53
N ARG A 16 -17.16 18.49 6.62
CA ARG A 16 -16.98 17.64 7.80
C ARG A 16 -16.81 16.18 7.37
N ILE A 17 -15.66 15.59 7.69
CA ILE A 17 -15.62 14.15 7.96
C ILE A 17 -15.51 14.02 9.48
N GLY A 18 -16.65 14.24 10.14
CA GLY A 18 -16.85 13.69 11.47
C GLY A 18 -16.79 12.16 11.37
N ALA A 19 -16.50 11.49 12.49
CA ALA A 19 -16.29 10.04 12.61
C ALA A 19 -17.47 9.12 12.14
N SER A 20 -18.45 9.66 11.43
CA SER A 20 -19.55 8.99 10.73
C SER A 20 -19.35 8.90 9.19
N GLY A 21 -18.20 9.31 8.65
CA GLY A 21 -17.92 9.39 7.21
C GLY A 21 -17.09 8.26 6.59
N LEU A 22 -16.91 7.10 7.24
CA LEU A 22 -16.21 5.96 6.61
C LEU A 22 -17.09 5.17 5.60
N ASN A 23 -18.32 5.62 5.33
CA ASN A 23 -19.20 5.02 4.34
C ASN A 23 -18.74 5.39 2.92
N GLY A 24 -17.80 4.63 2.36
CA GLY A 24 -17.42 4.74 0.95
C GLY A 24 -15.98 4.40 0.61
N LEU A 25 -15.11 4.20 1.59
CA LEU A 25 -13.74 3.71 1.34
C LEU A 25 -13.76 2.18 1.43
N GLY A 26 -13.61 1.51 0.29
CA GLY A 26 -13.42 0.06 0.24
C GLY A 26 -12.25 -0.37 1.14
N ASP A 27 -12.41 -1.52 1.78
CA ASP A 27 -11.47 -2.21 2.67
C ASP A 27 -10.51 -1.28 3.46
N THR A 28 -10.98 -0.76 4.60
CA THR A 28 -10.12 -0.07 5.57
C THR A 28 -9.61 -1.06 6.61
N ALA A 29 -8.32 -1.05 6.94
CA ALA A 29 -7.76 -1.90 7.99
C ALA A 29 -6.90 -1.10 9.00
N GLN A 30 -7.00 -1.50 10.27
CA GLN A 30 -6.25 -0.91 11.38
C GLN A 30 -4.95 -1.67 11.58
N SER A 31 -3.80 -0.97 11.61
CA SER A 31 -2.53 -1.57 12.05
C SER A 31 -2.44 -1.56 13.58
N GLY A 32 -2.28 -2.75 14.18
CA GLY A 32 -2.43 -3.02 15.61
C GLY A 32 -1.41 -2.40 16.57
N THR A 33 -0.48 -1.56 16.09
CA THR A 33 0.58 -0.97 16.93
C THR A 33 0.63 0.56 16.95
N ALA A 34 -0.13 1.27 16.10
CA ALA A 34 0.03 2.73 15.98
C ALA A 34 -1.26 3.56 15.76
N ASN A 35 -2.45 3.00 15.98
CA ASN A 35 -3.72 3.71 15.72
C ASN A 35 -3.77 4.37 14.32
N ARG A 36 -3.10 3.76 13.34
CA ARG A 36 -3.05 4.21 11.94
C ARG A 36 -4.01 3.37 11.10
N LEU A 37 -4.67 4.02 10.15
CA LEU A 37 -5.44 3.38 9.10
C LEU A 37 -4.57 3.28 7.86
N LEU A 38 -4.51 2.11 7.26
CA LEU A 38 -4.02 1.90 5.90
C LEU A 38 -5.23 1.67 4.99
N PHE A 39 -5.23 2.31 3.83
CA PHE A 39 -6.36 2.30 2.92
C PHE A 39 -5.93 2.71 1.51
N SER A 40 -6.82 2.52 0.54
CA SER A 40 -6.65 2.97 -0.84
C SER A 40 -6.91 4.48 -0.95
N LEU A 41 -5.93 5.26 -1.40
CA LEU A 41 -6.01 6.72 -1.48
C LEU A 41 -5.85 7.19 -2.93
N SER A 42 -6.86 7.87 -3.45
CA SER A 42 -6.85 8.43 -4.82
C SER A 42 -6.43 9.90 -4.84
N SER A 43 -5.52 10.25 -5.76
CA SER A 43 -5.17 11.63 -6.09
C SER A 43 -5.02 11.84 -7.61
N PRO A 44 -5.17 13.06 -8.13
CA PRO A 44 -4.86 13.38 -9.53
C PRO A 44 -3.38 13.20 -9.90
N GLU A 45 -2.46 13.32 -8.94
CA GLU A 45 -1.02 13.31 -9.16
C GLU A 45 -0.45 11.89 -9.22
N THR A 46 -0.96 11.00 -8.37
CA THR A 46 -0.44 9.64 -8.17
C THR A 46 -1.43 8.55 -8.53
N GLY A 47 -2.69 8.89 -8.80
CA GLY A 47 -3.73 7.89 -8.99
C GLY A 47 -4.11 7.24 -7.65
N THR A 48 -4.54 5.98 -7.67
CA THR A 48 -4.97 5.26 -6.46
C THR A 48 -3.85 4.42 -5.90
N GLU A 49 -3.30 4.86 -4.78
CA GLU A 49 -2.09 4.34 -4.14
C GLU A 49 -2.32 4.03 -2.66
N LEU A 50 -1.28 3.61 -1.92
CA LEU A 50 -1.42 3.29 -0.50
C LEU A 50 -1.41 4.58 0.33
N GLY A 51 -2.49 4.82 1.07
CA GLY A 51 -2.63 5.93 2.02
C GLY A 51 -2.48 5.50 3.46
N ILE A 52 -2.08 6.45 4.32
CA ILE A 52 -2.04 6.30 5.77
C ILE A 52 -2.80 7.45 6.44
N SER A 53 -3.49 7.16 7.54
CA SER A 53 -4.18 8.18 8.33
C SER A 53 -4.02 7.93 9.83
N ASP A 54 -3.78 8.99 10.59
CA ASP A 54 -3.92 9.00 12.06
C ASP A 54 -5.35 9.36 12.53
N ARG A 55 -6.30 9.37 11.58
CA ARG A 55 -7.70 9.81 11.73
C ARG A 55 -7.88 11.32 11.87
N THR A 56 -6.88 12.11 11.54
CA THR A 56 -7.01 13.55 11.33
C THR A 56 -6.92 13.89 9.84
N PRO A 57 -7.54 14.99 9.37
CA PRO A 57 -7.38 15.44 8.00
C PRO A 57 -5.90 15.68 7.63
N ASP A 58 -5.15 16.35 8.51
CA ASP A 58 -3.74 16.70 8.27
C ASP A 58 -2.82 15.47 8.29
N GLY A 59 -3.16 14.46 9.07
CA GLY A 59 -2.42 13.19 9.12
C GLY A 59 -2.88 12.16 8.10
N THR A 60 -3.79 12.51 7.17
CA THR A 60 -4.23 11.65 6.07
C THR A 60 -3.42 11.98 4.82
N VAL A 61 -2.48 11.11 4.48
CA VAL A 61 -1.47 11.38 3.45
C VAL A 61 -1.19 10.16 2.59
N LEU A 62 -0.62 10.40 1.40
CA LEU A 62 0.02 9.35 0.61
C LEU A 62 1.12 8.71 1.46
N PHE A 63 1.09 7.38 1.54
CA PHE A 63 2.06 6.61 2.30
C PHE A 63 3.12 6.02 1.39
N VAL A 64 2.70 5.32 0.33
CA VAL A 64 3.58 4.76 -0.70
C VAL A 64 2.92 4.90 -2.06
N ASP A 65 3.64 5.50 -3.01
CA ASP A 65 3.34 5.43 -4.44
C ASP A 65 3.90 4.10 -4.98
N ILE A 66 3.06 3.07 -5.00
CA ILE A 66 3.42 1.69 -5.36
C ILE A 66 3.57 1.57 -6.86
N PHE A 67 2.69 2.23 -7.62
CA PHE A 67 2.73 2.23 -9.07
C PHE A 67 2.98 3.64 -9.60
N PRO A 68 4.22 4.15 -9.50
CA PRO A 68 4.53 5.50 -9.97
C PRO A 68 4.38 5.60 -11.50
N ASN A 69 4.05 6.80 -11.95
CA ASN A 69 4.02 7.12 -13.36
C ASN A 69 5.44 7.27 -13.93
N SER A 70 5.77 6.51 -14.97
CA SER A 70 7.07 6.57 -15.65
C SER A 70 7.07 7.43 -16.92
N SER A 71 5.91 7.90 -17.40
CA SER A 71 5.76 8.54 -18.73
C SER A 71 5.21 9.96 -18.69
N GLY A 72 4.86 10.49 -17.51
CA GLY A 72 4.33 11.86 -17.34
C GLY A 72 2.92 12.06 -17.90
N GLN A 73 2.19 10.98 -18.19
CA GLN A 73 0.79 10.99 -18.64
C GLN A 73 -0.18 10.92 -17.43
N SER A 74 -1.41 10.43 -17.61
CA SER A 74 -2.29 10.06 -16.49
C SER A 74 -1.55 9.18 -15.48
N PRO A 75 -1.77 9.36 -14.17
CA PRO A 75 -1.11 8.53 -13.18
C PRO A 75 -1.52 7.05 -13.35
N ASN A 76 -0.60 6.16 -13.03
CA ASN A 76 -0.91 4.76 -12.85
C ASN A 76 -1.72 4.58 -11.53
N SER A 77 -2.20 3.39 -11.25
CA SER A 77 -2.88 3.12 -9.98
C SER A 77 -2.57 1.71 -9.52
N ALA A 78 -2.04 1.60 -8.32
CA ALA A 78 -1.83 0.34 -7.63
C ALA A 78 -3.13 -0.28 -7.14
N SER A 79 -4.13 0.55 -6.82
CA SER A 79 -5.44 0.15 -6.27
C SER A 79 -5.34 -0.86 -5.12
N PRO A 80 -4.70 -0.51 -3.98
CA PRO A 80 -4.56 -1.45 -2.87
C PRO A 80 -5.90 -1.95 -2.32
N ASP A 81 -6.01 -3.25 -2.05
CA ASP A 81 -7.20 -3.91 -1.51
C ASP A 81 -6.88 -5.14 -0.63
N ARG A 82 -7.91 -5.79 -0.06
CA ARG A 82 -7.80 -7.02 0.77
C ARG A 82 -6.81 -6.92 1.93
N PHE A 83 -6.88 -5.83 2.67
CA PHE A 83 -6.01 -5.58 3.81
C PHE A 83 -6.22 -6.59 4.95
N THR A 84 -5.15 -7.25 5.38
CA THR A 84 -5.12 -8.27 6.43
C THR A 84 -4.02 -7.96 7.44
N PRO A 85 -4.35 -7.51 8.66
CA PRO A 85 -3.36 -7.30 9.71
C PRO A 85 -2.88 -8.65 10.28
N PHE A 86 -1.57 -8.81 10.44
CA PHE A 86 -1.00 -10.01 11.04
C PHE A 86 0.36 -9.73 11.69
N LYS A 87 0.50 -10.09 12.98
CA LYS A 87 1.75 -9.99 13.77
C LYS A 87 2.52 -8.66 13.62
N GLY A 88 1.81 -7.55 13.62
CA GLY A 88 2.39 -6.19 13.56
C GLY A 88 2.68 -5.68 12.14
N ALA A 89 2.38 -6.47 11.11
CA ALA A 89 2.42 -6.05 9.71
C ALA A 89 0.99 -5.96 9.13
N MET A 90 0.85 -5.23 8.03
CA MET A 90 -0.34 -5.21 7.19
C MET A 90 -0.01 -5.88 5.86
N PHE A 91 -0.78 -6.90 5.48
CA PHE A 91 -0.69 -7.56 4.18
C PHE A 91 -1.85 -7.09 3.29
N PHE A 92 -1.62 -6.90 2.00
CA PHE A 92 -2.63 -6.42 1.08
C PHE A 92 -2.27 -6.80 -0.36
N GLN A 93 -3.22 -6.68 -1.28
CA GLN A 93 -2.96 -6.80 -2.71
C GLN A 93 -2.79 -5.42 -3.33
N ALA A 94 -1.88 -5.29 -4.29
CA ALA A 94 -1.71 -4.07 -5.07
C ALA A 94 -1.05 -4.37 -6.42
N ARG A 95 -1.35 -3.54 -7.42
CA ARG A 95 -0.70 -3.55 -8.72
C ARG A 95 0.59 -2.72 -8.69
N SER A 96 1.59 -3.19 -9.42
CA SER A 96 2.85 -2.50 -9.64
C SER A 96 3.23 -2.56 -11.13
N PRO A 97 4.35 -1.93 -11.55
CA PRO A 97 4.89 -2.14 -12.88
C PRO A 97 5.17 -3.61 -13.24
N LEU A 98 5.33 -4.49 -12.24
CA LEU A 98 5.60 -5.92 -12.38
C LEU A 98 4.34 -6.80 -12.41
N GLY A 99 3.14 -6.18 -12.31
CA GLY A 99 1.86 -6.89 -12.22
C GLY A 99 1.20 -6.75 -10.85
N SER A 100 0.14 -7.53 -10.63
CA SER A 100 -0.56 -7.61 -9.33
C SER A 100 0.17 -8.55 -8.38
N ASP A 101 0.41 -8.09 -7.16
CA ASP A 101 1.19 -8.77 -6.14
C ASP A 101 0.54 -8.67 -4.77
N VAL A 102 0.92 -9.59 -3.88
CA VAL A 102 0.73 -9.40 -2.45
C VAL A 102 1.89 -8.57 -1.92
N TRP A 103 1.56 -7.55 -1.13
CA TRP A 103 2.48 -6.66 -0.45
C TRP A 103 2.32 -6.80 1.05
N PHE A 104 3.36 -6.40 1.78
CA PHE A 104 3.26 -6.18 3.21
C PHE A 104 3.96 -4.89 3.62
N THR A 105 3.56 -4.34 4.76
CA THR A 105 4.23 -3.20 5.41
C THR A 105 4.28 -3.39 6.91
N ASP A 106 5.39 -2.97 7.54
CA ASP A 106 5.53 -2.88 9.00
C ASP A 106 4.97 -1.56 9.57
N GLY A 107 4.36 -0.73 8.71
CA GLY A 107 3.89 0.62 9.06
C GLY A 107 4.89 1.73 8.72
N THR A 108 6.03 1.40 8.09
CA THR A 108 6.97 2.36 7.50
C THR A 108 6.96 2.29 5.97
N ALA A 109 7.27 3.41 5.30
CA ALA A 109 7.35 3.43 3.84
C ALA A 109 8.49 2.53 3.34
N GLU A 110 9.63 2.53 4.02
CA GLU A 110 10.80 1.71 3.72
C GLU A 110 10.56 0.21 3.93
N GLY A 111 9.71 -0.14 4.90
CA GLY A 111 9.28 -1.50 5.19
C GLY A 111 8.13 -2.00 4.31
N SER A 112 7.65 -1.20 3.35
CA SER A 112 6.56 -1.57 2.44
C SER A 112 7.10 -2.26 1.18
N GLN A 113 6.86 -3.56 1.03
CA GLN A 113 7.55 -4.40 0.05
C GLN A 113 6.63 -5.49 -0.52
N ILE A 114 6.93 -5.94 -1.75
CA ILE A 114 6.29 -7.12 -2.35
C ILE A 114 6.66 -8.36 -1.52
N LEU A 115 5.66 -9.17 -1.19
CA LEU A 115 5.86 -10.50 -0.64
C LEU A 115 6.26 -11.46 -1.77
N THR A 116 7.55 -11.72 -1.88
CA THR A 116 8.10 -12.66 -2.86
C THR A 116 8.25 -14.07 -2.26
N ASP A 117 8.09 -15.09 -3.12
CA ASP A 117 8.45 -16.50 -2.91
C ASP A 117 8.36 -17.01 -1.46
N LEU A 118 7.14 -17.41 -1.03
CA LEU A 118 6.94 -18.05 0.29
C LEU A 118 7.68 -19.39 0.42
N VAL A 119 7.94 -20.06 -0.70
CA VAL A 119 8.67 -21.32 -0.77
C VAL A 119 9.86 -21.13 -1.70
N PRO A 120 11.10 -21.08 -1.18
CA PRO A 120 12.30 -20.92 -1.99
C PRO A 120 12.39 -21.97 -3.10
N GLY A 121 12.63 -21.51 -4.34
CA GLY A 121 12.73 -22.38 -5.51
C GLY A 121 11.40 -22.91 -6.05
N SER A 122 10.27 -22.55 -5.44
CA SER A 122 8.95 -22.84 -6.02
C SER A 122 8.61 -21.83 -7.12
N GLN A 123 7.92 -22.29 -8.15
CA GLN A 123 7.29 -21.42 -9.13
C GLN A 123 5.89 -21.03 -8.66
N LEU A 124 5.67 -20.74 -7.37
CA LEU A 124 4.34 -20.35 -6.89
C LEU A 124 4.26 -18.83 -6.77
N VAL A 125 3.19 -18.23 -7.27
CA VAL A 125 2.87 -16.81 -7.07
C VAL A 125 1.83 -16.71 -5.97
N VAL A 126 2.10 -15.87 -4.98
CA VAL A 126 1.14 -15.49 -3.94
C VAL A 126 0.16 -14.50 -4.55
N THR A 127 -1.13 -14.83 -4.54
CA THR A 127 -2.15 -13.99 -5.19
C THR A 127 -3.02 -13.26 -4.20
N SER A 128 -3.24 -13.80 -3.01
CA SER A 128 -4.03 -13.10 -1.99
C SER A 128 -3.68 -13.56 -0.57
N PRO A 129 -3.61 -12.66 0.43
CA PRO A 129 -3.83 -13.06 1.81
C PRO A 129 -5.29 -13.50 1.93
N LEU A 130 -5.52 -14.68 2.50
CA LEU A 130 -6.86 -15.25 2.66
C LEU A 130 -7.41 -14.97 4.05
N GLU A 131 -6.70 -15.44 5.08
CA GLU A 131 -7.23 -15.47 6.43
C GLU A 131 -6.12 -15.68 7.47
N VAL A 132 -6.33 -15.12 8.66
CA VAL A 132 -5.51 -15.43 9.84
C VAL A 132 -6.12 -16.62 10.58
N LEU A 133 -5.37 -17.73 10.67
CA LEU A 133 -5.75 -18.92 11.43
C LEU A 133 -4.79 -19.11 12.60
N GLY A 134 -5.17 -18.56 13.76
CA GLY A 134 -4.32 -18.54 14.95
C GLY A 134 -2.99 -17.84 14.67
N ASP A 135 -1.88 -18.57 14.81
CA ASP A 135 -0.52 -18.05 14.60
C ASP A 135 -0.04 -18.11 13.15
N ARG A 136 -0.94 -18.36 12.18
CA ARG A 136 -0.63 -18.48 10.76
C ARG A 136 -1.45 -17.50 9.93
N LEU A 137 -0.83 -16.96 8.89
CA LEU A 137 -1.50 -16.24 7.80
C LEU A 137 -1.54 -17.18 6.59
N LEU A 138 -2.75 -17.47 6.10
CA LEU A 138 -2.97 -18.29 4.93
C LEU A 138 -2.93 -17.42 3.68
N PHE A 139 -2.30 -17.95 2.64
CA PHE A 139 -2.24 -17.30 1.34
C PHE A 139 -2.78 -18.23 0.26
N GLU A 140 -3.43 -17.61 -0.72
CA GLU A 140 -3.73 -18.26 -1.98
C GLU A 140 -2.48 -18.20 -2.88
N THR A 141 -2.19 -19.32 -3.54
CA THR A 141 -1.06 -19.41 -4.47
C THR A 141 -1.44 -20.10 -5.77
N TYR A 142 -0.85 -19.67 -6.88
CA TYR A 142 -1.00 -20.31 -8.20
C TYR A 142 0.37 -20.69 -8.79
N PRO A 143 0.45 -21.72 -9.66
CA PRO A 143 1.65 -21.97 -10.45
C PRO A 143 1.96 -20.76 -11.35
N ALA A 144 3.17 -20.23 -11.22
CA ALA A 144 3.72 -19.17 -12.05
C ALA A 144 3.81 -19.68 -13.49
N ARG A 145 2.96 -19.13 -14.36
CA ARG A 145 3.14 -19.27 -15.80
C ARG A 145 3.92 -18.04 -16.27
N ASN A 146 5.17 -18.22 -16.68
CA ASN A 146 6.01 -17.23 -17.38
C ASN A 146 6.18 -15.86 -16.68
N ARG A 147 6.25 -15.79 -15.34
CA ARG A 147 6.56 -14.54 -14.64
C ARG A 147 8.08 -14.36 -14.51
N PRO A 148 8.68 -13.25 -14.97
CA PRO A 148 10.09 -12.97 -14.68
C PRO A 148 10.26 -12.81 -13.15
N ALA A 149 11.28 -13.48 -12.60
CA ALA A 149 11.56 -13.38 -11.17
C ALA A 149 11.81 -11.90 -10.78
N PRO A 150 11.23 -11.42 -9.67
CA PRO A 150 11.57 -10.10 -9.16
C PRO A 150 13.07 -10.05 -8.91
N ALA A 151 13.73 -8.96 -9.29
CA ALA A 151 15.16 -8.79 -9.07
C ALA A 151 15.43 -8.84 -7.56
N LEU A 152 15.87 -10.00 -7.07
CA LEU A 152 16.28 -10.17 -5.69
C LEU A 152 17.43 -9.20 -5.45
N GLY A 153 17.15 -8.09 -4.77
CA GLY A 153 18.17 -7.29 -4.12
C GLY A 153 18.89 -8.22 -3.17
N GLN A 154 20.06 -8.71 -3.58
CA GLN A 154 20.95 -9.55 -2.79
C GLN A 154 21.28 -8.81 -1.50
N ARG A 155 20.47 -8.96 -0.45
CA ARG A 155 20.89 -8.62 0.91
C ARG A 155 21.84 -9.73 1.34
N ARG A 156 23.11 -9.56 0.98
CA ARG A 156 24.22 -10.24 1.64
C ARG A 156 24.17 -9.81 3.11
N HIS A 157 23.57 -10.64 3.96
CA HIS A 157 23.91 -10.65 5.36
C HIS A 157 25.38 -11.05 5.45
N ARG A 158 26.18 -10.16 6.04
CA ARG A 158 27.58 -10.40 6.37
C ARG A 158 27.71 -11.55 7.37
#